data_AF-A0A254TCY6-F1
#
_entry.id   AF-A0A254TCY6-F1
#
_cell.length_a   1.000
_cell.length_b   1.000
_cell.length_c   1.000
_cell.angle_alpha   90.00
_cell.angle_beta   90.00
_cell.angle_gamma   90.00
#
_symmetry.space_group_name_H-M   'P 1'
#
loop_
_entity.id
_entity.type
_entity.pdbx_description
1 polymer ?
#
loop_
_entity_poly.entity_id
_entity_poly.type
_entity_poly.pdbx_seq_one_letter_code
_entity_poly.pdbx_strand_id
1 'polypeptide(L)' 'MTLPPLQLQIAVAFCALPTASSAYVLAARMGGNGPFVAFLISAGTVLSVFTIPVWLALAR' A
#
# COMPACT_ATOMS: atom_id res chain seq x y z
N MET A 1 -7.90 -9.47 -22.44
CA MET A 1 -8.11 -8.12 -21.87
C MET A 1 -6.76 -7.52 -21.58
N THR A 2 -6.15 -6.84 -22.55
CA THR A 2 -4.89 -6.12 -22.37
C THR A 2 -5.20 -4.68 -21.99
N LEU A 3 -4.79 -4.26 -20.80
CA LEU A 3 -4.91 -2.87 -20.36
C LEU A 3 -3.91 -2.01 -21.14
N PRO A 4 -4.29 -0.79 -21.56
CA PRO A 4 -3.34 0.21 -22.02
C PRO A 4 -2.21 0.40 -20.99
N PRO A 5 -0.96 0.65 -21.41
CA PRO A 5 0.21 0.64 -20.53
C PRO A 5 0.09 1.65 -19.38
N LEU A 6 -0.47 2.83 -19.63
CA LEU A 6 -0.73 3.83 -18.58
C LEU A 6 -1.73 3.31 -17.53
N GLN A 7 -2.80 2.65 -17.97
CA GLN A 7 -3.85 2.14 -17.09
C GLN A 7 -3.33 0.99 -16.21
N LEU A 8 -2.48 0.13 -16.78
CA LEU A 8 -1.76 -0.90 -16.03
C LEU A 8 -0.84 -0.30 -14.97
N GLN A 9 -0.04 0.71 -15.33
CA GLN A 9 0.87 1.39 -14.40
C GLN A 9 0.12 2.04 -13.24
N ILE A 10 -1.02 2.70 -13.51
CA ILE A 10 -1.86 3.29 -12.47
C ILE A 10 -2.38 2.19 -11.53
N ALA A 11 -2.93 1.10 -12.07
CA ALA A 11 -3.44 0.00 -11.26
C ALA A 11 -2.34 -0.63 -10.37
N VAL A 12 -1.14 -0.85 -10.93
CA VAL A 12 0.01 -1.37 -10.18
C VAL A 12 0.46 -0.37 -9.10
N ALA A 13 0.51 0.93 -9.42
CA ALA A 13 0.85 1.97 -8.45
C ALA A 13 -0.11 1.97 -7.25
N PHE A 14 -1.42 1.87 -7.49
CA PHE A 14 -2.43 1.81 -6.43
C PHE A 14 -2.24 0.60 -5.50
N CYS A 15 -1.89 -0.56 -6.08
CA CYS A 15 -1.63 -1.77 -5.31
C CYS A 15 -0.31 -1.75 -4.53
N ALA A 16 0.69 -0.98 -4.99
CA ALA A 16 2.00 -0.90 -4.35
C ALA A 16 2.06 0.09 -3.17
N LEU A 17 1.02 0.92 -2.99
CA LEU A 17 0.95 1.88 -1.89
C LEU A 17 0.85 1.18 -0.52
N PRO A 18 1.40 1.79 0.55
CA PRO A 18 1.26 1.28 1.90
C PRO A 18 -0.18 1.41 2.40
N THR A 19 -0.51 0.67 3.47
CA THR A 19 -1.84 0.67 4.08
C THR A 19 -2.24 2.07 4.57
N ALA A 20 -3.49 2.47 4.32
CA ALA A 20 -4.00 3.78 4.71
C ALA A 20 -4.16 3.93 6.24
N SER A 21 -3.94 5.15 6.75
CA SER A 21 -4.05 5.49 8.17
C SER A 21 -5.45 5.28 8.77
N SER A 22 -6.49 5.26 7.94
CA SER A 22 -7.87 4.96 8.38
C SER A 22 -8.02 3.53 8.90
N ALA A 23 -7.16 2.59 8.49
CA ALA A 23 -7.15 1.22 9.01
C ALA A 23 -6.82 1.17 10.51
N TYR A 24 -5.92 2.04 10.99
CA TYR A 24 -5.63 2.19 12.42
C TYR A 24 -6.88 2.64 13.20
N VAL A 25 -7.58 3.66 12.69
CA VAL A 25 -8.79 4.18 13.34
C VAL A 25 -9.89 3.10 13.38
N LEU A 26 -10.06 2.34 12.30
CA LEU A 26 -11.02 1.24 12.25
C LEU A 26 -10.67 0.14 13.25
N ALA A 27 -9.40 -0.28 13.30
CA ALA A 27 -8.92 -1.28 14.24
C ALA A 27 -9.13 -0.83 15.70
N ALA A 28 -8.81 0.41 16.02
CA ALA A 28 -9.02 0.96 17.36
C ALA A 28 -10.51 1.02 17.74
N ARG A 29 -11.41 1.30 16.79
CA ARG A 29 -12.85 1.40 17.05
C ARG A 29 -13.57 0.05 17.12
N MET A 30 -13.07 -0.97 16.43
CA MET A 30 -13.67 -2.31 16.39
C MET A 30 -13.11 -3.29 17.43
N GLY A 31 -12.33 -2.80 18.41
CA GLY A 31 -11.71 -3.65 19.43
C GLY A 31 -10.51 -4.47 18.92
N GLY A 32 -9.95 -4.10 17.76
CA GLY A 32 -8.72 -4.68 17.23
C GLY A 32 -7.45 -4.09 17.86
N ASN A 33 -6.29 -4.57 17.41
CA ASN A 33 -4.99 -4.12 17.92
C ASN A 33 -4.50 -2.86 17.17
N GLY A 34 -4.88 -1.69 17.66
CA GLY A 34 -4.45 -0.39 17.12
C GLY A 34 -2.93 -0.22 17.03
N PRO A 35 -2.17 -0.40 18.13
CA PRO A 35 -0.71 -0.25 18.12
C PRO A 35 0.00 -1.12 17.08
N PHE A 36 -0.43 -2.38 16.92
CA PHE A 36 0.12 -3.27 15.90
C PHE A 36 -0.18 -2.78 14.48
N VAL A 37 -1.41 -2.30 14.21
CA VAL A 37 -1.75 -1.73 12.90
C VAL A 37 -0.95 -0.45 12.63
N ALA A 38 -0.74 0.40 13.64
CA ALA A 38 0.12 1.58 13.50
C ALA A 38 1.56 1.19 13.13
N PHE A 39 2.12 0.17 13.79
CA PHE A 39 3.44 -0.37 13.45
C PHE A 39 3.50 -0.88 12.01
N LEU A 40 2.49 -1.64 11.55
CA LEU A 40 2.44 -2.13 10.17
C LEU A 40 2.36 -0.99 9.15
N ILE A 41 1.61 0.08 9.43
CA ILE A 41 1.53 1.26 8.55
C ILE A 41 2.91 1.94 8.45
N SER A 42 3.59 2.14 9.58
CA SER A 42 4.92 2.75 9.59
C SER A 42 5.95 1.89 8.88
N ALA A 43 5.99 0.58 9.18
CA ALA A 43 6.87 -0.37 8.51
C ALA A 43 6.58 -0.44 7.00
N GLY A 44 5.30 -0.51 6.62
CA GLY A 44 4.85 -0.48 5.23
C GLY A 44 5.31 0.78 4.50
N THR A 45 5.22 1.95 5.14
CA THR A 45 5.67 3.23 4.56
C THR A 45 7.17 3.24 4.27
N VAL A 46 7.98 2.73 5.19
CA VAL A 46 9.44 2.61 5.00
C VAL A 46 9.76 1.62 3.89
N LEU A 47 9.09 0.45 3.88
CA LEU A 47 9.28 -0.56 2.83
C LEU A 47 8.82 -0.06 1.45
N SER A 48 7.79 0.79 1.40
CA SER A 48 7.26 1.39 0.16
C SER A 48 8.29 2.20 -0.61
N VAL A 49 9.31 2.76 0.05
CA VAL A 49 10.43 3.44 -0.61
C VAL A 49 11.11 2.52 -1.63
N PHE A 50 11.20 1.22 -1.34
CA PHE A 50 11.81 0.22 -2.21
C PHE A 50 10.79 -0.55 -3.03
N THR A 51 9.65 -0.92 -2.46
CA THR A 51 8.68 -1.78 -3.16
C THR A 51 7.96 -1.05 -4.31
N ILE A 52 7.62 0.24 -4.15
CA ILE A 52 6.97 1.03 -5.21
C ILE A 52 7.82 1.10 -6.49
N PRO A 53 9.09 1.57 -6.46
CA PRO A 53 9.90 1.63 -7.67
C PRO A 53 10.16 0.25 -8.28
N VAL A 54 10.30 -0.79 -7.45
CA VAL A 54 10.45 -2.18 -7.95
C VAL A 54 9.22 -2.61 -8.74
N TRP A 55 8.02 -2.44 -8.22
CA TRP A 55 6.79 -2.81 -8.92
C TRP A 55 6.55 -1.99 -10.18
N LEU A 56 6.85 -0.68 -10.15
CA LEU A 56 6.73 0.18 -11.33
C LEU A 56 7.76 -0.16 -12.41
N ALA A 57 8.96 -0.60 -12.02
CA ALA A 57 9.96 -1.08 -12.98
C ALA A 57 9.53 -2.39 -13.67
N LEU A 58 8.84 -3.27 -12.95
CA LEU A 58 8.28 -4.53 -13.49
C LEU A 58 7.04 -4.31 -14.36
N ALA A 59 6.26 -3.26 -14.09
CA ALA A 59 5.04 -2.93 -14.83
C ALA A 59 5.27 -1.97 -16.02
N ARG A 60 6.54 -1.76 -16.38
CA ARG A 60 6.96 -0.94 -17.52
C ARG A 60 6.92 -1.74 -18.82
#